data_AF-A0AA39CUJ1-F1
#
_entry.id   AF-A0AA39CUJ1-F1
#
_cell.length_a   1.000
_cell.length_b   1.000
_cell.length_c   1.000
_cell.angle_alpha   90.00
_cell.angle_beta   90.00
_cell.angle_gamma   90.00
#
_symmetry.space_group_name_H-M   'P 1'
#
loop_
_entity.id
_entity.type
_entity.pdbx_description
1 polymer ?
#
loop_
_entity_poly.entity_id
_entity_poly.type
_entity_poly.pdbx_seq_one_letter_code
_entity_poly.pdbx_strand_id
1 'polypeptide(L)'
;MSVYHDSTHRGAFQDLLDHSGTPAISTDEYKMEVLDVALSSTGELTGPSLGFTTTSMLVKSHAPALRVIFAPLDYPNAGTSSTLMALAEHFSIPTTFWYERVQSVTHSFGHEELDNGAFQSWFHFLCKAIEPKHDNILWLRSAYFLRRDKYGLLTLICFGSSKALAERFEGLPQIVWRTVFANPLDLFNVVLADLHRQVDEQLWTLNRYVGDCERYAIDSTVVTSDFDQNWVDLHYIAKNIIHVKEAVDAILRTISHIVRAQTQCGGAGSVEARRTISGLHYSESLFESVDLRAISMEKRMQNVINLFPYALQALPDILRTKWDDPGFVKYRDAFPETARSSPEAFEAHVKDLSERDVKIAYLKNLQGKVVHPKTREHLLSSGQGYLWEEGYKSHVYSTPIYPDVLAAFDSWSSASSADAARKEIAIYSSGSIFAQKLLFQHIKDPAIPDDPKAILDRRDIIKAWFDTTNAGLKHEAGSYVKIAEALEQDQSDILFLSDNVKEIRAALEASMKAVVVDRPGNAPLSEEDRKGLDIIESFEYLDFS
;
A
#
# COMPACT_ATOMS: atom_id res chain seq x y z
N MET A 1 5.00 8.55 -29.33
CA MET A 1 5.18 7.14 -28.93
C MET A 1 6.29 7.11 -27.91
N SER A 2 5.98 6.72 -26.68
CA SER A 2 6.88 6.78 -25.52
C SER A 2 8.02 5.78 -25.69
N VAL A 3 9.27 6.29 -25.75
CA VAL A 3 10.51 5.52 -25.91
C VAL A 3 10.95 4.86 -24.58
N TYR A 4 10.11 4.94 -23.54
CA TYR A 4 10.46 4.58 -22.16
C TYR A 4 10.03 3.17 -21.74
N HIS A 5 9.45 2.38 -22.64
CA HIS A 5 9.01 1.03 -22.31
C HIS A 5 10.03 -0.01 -22.76
N ASP A 6 10.78 -0.56 -21.80
CA ASP A 6 11.55 -1.80 -21.98
C ASP A 6 10.90 -2.91 -21.13
N SER A 7 10.81 -4.10 -21.71
CA SER A 7 10.00 -5.25 -21.25
C SER A 7 10.83 -6.34 -20.58
N THR A 8 11.96 -6.01 -19.97
CA THR A 8 12.87 -6.99 -19.37
C THR A 8 12.55 -7.27 -17.89
N HIS A 9 12.58 -8.55 -17.55
CA HIS A 9 11.92 -9.21 -16.42
C HIS A 9 12.57 -9.02 -15.02
N ARG A 10 11.68 -8.92 -14.02
CA ARG A 10 11.74 -9.34 -12.58
C ARG A 10 13.10 -9.74 -11.97
N GLY A 11 13.47 -9.11 -10.84
CA GLY A 11 14.60 -9.51 -9.98
C GLY A 11 15.83 -8.59 -10.01
N ALA A 12 15.70 -7.37 -10.54
CA ALA A 12 16.82 -6.54 -10.99
C ALA A 12 17.38 -5.53 -9.96
N PHE A 13 17.20 -5.74 -8.65
CA PHE A 13 17.57 -4.74 -7.61
C PHE A 13 18.27 -5.30 -6.36
N GLN A 14 18.81 -6.53 -6.41
CA GLN A 14 19.57 -7.10 -5.29
C GLN A 14 20.88 -6.33 -4.98
N ASP A 15 21.36 -5.55 -5.93
CA ASP A 15 22.54 -4.68 -5.84
C ASP A 15 22.30 -3.41 -4.99
N LEU A 16 21.05 -3.06 -4.70
CA LEU A 16 20.68 -1.87 -3.91
C LEU A 16 20.49 -2.15 -2.41
N LEU A 17 20.64 -3.41 -1.98
CA LEU A 17 20.46 -3.82 -0.59
C LEU A 17 21.69 -3.46 0.24
N ASP A 18 21.52 -3.11 1.52
CA ASP A 18 22.57 -2.69 2.48
C ASP A 18 23.79 -3.63 2.61
N HIS A 19 23.76 -4.80 1.96
CA HIS A 19 24.77 -5.86 2.00
C HIS A 19 25.36 -6.22 0.62
N SER A 20 25.02 -5.51 -0.46
CA SER A 20 25.68 -5.73 -1.76
C SER A 20 27.14 -5.27 -1.66
N GLY A 21 28.04 -6.26 -1.68
CA GLY A 21 29.44 -6.14 -1.32
C GLY A 21 30.15 -4.92 -1.89
N THR A 22 30.84 -4.21 -1.00
CA THR A 22 31.83 -3.19 -1.33
C THR A 22 32.76 -3.72 -2.42
N PRO A 23 32.94 -3.03 -3.56
CA PRO A 23 33.93 -3.43 -4.54
C PRO A 23 35.30 -3.54 -3.87
N ALA A 24 36.07 -4.58 -4.21
CA ALA A 24 37.44 -4.74 -3.74
C ALA A 24 38.25 -3.48 -4.10
N ILE A 25 38.64 -2.74 -3.06
CA ILE A 25 39.45 -1.53 -3.16
C ILE A 25 40.84 -1.94 -3.64
N SER A 26 41.07 -1.84 -4.95
CA SER A 26 42.36 -2.11 -5.60
C SER A 26 43.33 -0.91 -5.50
N THR A 27 42.85 0.25 -5.05
CA THR A 27 43.52 1.55 -4.98
C THR A 27 43.00 2.31 -3.77
N ASP A 28 43.79 3.18 -3.10
CA ASP A 28 43.36 3.98 -1.94
C ASP A 28 42.14 4.91 -2.18
N GLU A 29 41.60 4.95 -3.41
CA GLU A 29 40.42 5.71 -3.79
C GLU A 29 39.33 4.81 -4.40
N TYR A 30 38.07 5.16 -4.13
CA TYR A 30 36.89 4.51 -4.69
C TYR A 30 36.78 4.78 -6.18
N LYS A 31 36.61 3.72 -6.97
CA LYS A 31 36.44 3.80 -8.43
C LYS A 31 34.96 3.94 -8.77
N MET A 32 34.59 5.05 -9.37
CA MET A 32 33.21 5.38 -9.77
C MET A 32 33.03 5.19 -11.27
N GLU A 33 31.84 4.74 -11.66
CA GLU A 33 31.42 4.72 -13.06
C GLU A 33 30.95 6.11 -13.48
N VAL A 34 31.30 6.51 -14.70
CA VAL A 34 30.91 7.81 -15.28
C VAL A 34 30.46 7.66 -16.71
N LEU A 35 29.45 8.44 -17.08
CA LEU A 35 28.97 8.58 -18.43
C LEU A 35 29.19 10.01 -18.90
N ASP A 36 30.05 10.17 -19.90
CA ASP A 36 30.40 11.49 -20.45
C ASP A 36 29.73 11.70 -21.81
N VAL A 37 29.16 12.89 -21.99
CA VAL A 37 28.67 13.39 -23.27
C VAL A 37 29.39 14.70 -23.57
N ALA A 38 30.16 14.70 -24.65
CA ALA A 38 30.96 15.84 -25.08
C ALA A 38 30.31 16.55 -26.27
N LEU A 39 30.71 17.81 -26.45
CA LEU A 39 30.41 18.61 -27.63
C LEU A 39 31.71 18.75 -28.43
N SER A 40 31.67 18.37 -29.71
CA SER A 40 32.78 18.60 -30.63
C SER A 40 32.97 20.10 -30.87
N SER A 41 34.11 20.46 -31.45
CA SER A 41 34.38 21.84 -31.91
C SER A 41 33.39 22.32 -32.99
N THR A 42 32.68 21.41 -33.65
CA THR A 42 31.63 21.70 -34.64
C THR A 42 30.23 21.78 -34.02
N GLY A 43 30.10 21.59 -32.71
CA GLY A 43 28.82 21.60 -31.99
C GLY A 43 28.02 20.29 -32.09
N GLU A 44 28.65 19.22 -32.59
CA GLU A 44 28.05 17.88 -32.64
C GLU A 44 28.26 17.14 -31.31
N LEU A 45 27.24 16.39 -30.87
CA LEU A 45 27.35 15.57 -29.67
C LEU A 45 28.18 14.33 -29.93
N THR A 46 29.22 14.12 -29.13
CA THR A 46 30.02 12.89 -29.10
C THR A 46 29.75 12.13 -27.79
N GLY A 47 29.50 10.82 -27.88
CA GLY A 47 29.04 10.00 -26.76
C GLY A 47 27.55 9.62 -26.85
N PRO A 48 26.98 9.00 -25.80
CA PRO A 48 27.57 8.84 -24.47
C PRO A 48 28.73 7.83 -24.45
N SER A 49 29.76 8.09 -23.64
CA SER A 49 30.87 7.17 -23.41
C SER A 49 30.94 6.76 -21.95
N LEU A 50 30.75 5.47 -21.68
CA LEU A 50 30.85 4.89 -20.34
C LEU A 50 32.32 4.62 -19.99
N GLY A 51 32.70 4.94 -18.76
CA GLY A 51 34.05 4.76 -18.27
C GLY A 51 34.11 4.75 -16.75
N PHE A 52 35.34 4.79 -16.22
CA PHE A 52 35.57 4.83 -14.78
C PHE A 52 36.53 5.95 -14.41
N THR A 53 36.33 6.53 -13.23
CA THR A 53 37.16 7.60 -12.68
C THR A 53 37.36 7.42 -11.18
N THR A 54 38.26 8.21 -10.60
CA THR A 54 38.33 8.48 -9.16
C THR A 54 38.13 9.98 -8.90
N THR A 55 37.98 10.38 -7.63
CA THR A 55 37.88 11.81 -7.28
C THR A 55 39.15 12.58 -7.63
N SER A 56 40.34 12.00 -7.43
CA SER A 56 41.60 12.62 -7.88
C SER A 56 41.65 12.84 -9.39
N MET A 57 41.08 11.91 -10.18
CA MET A 57 41.01 12.06 -11.63
C MET A 57 39.97 13.11 -12.04
N LEU A 58 38.79 13.16 -11.38
CA LEU A 58 37.76 14.16 -11.66
C LEU A 58 38.32 15.58 -11.51
N VAL A 59 39.06 15.85 -10.43
CA VAL A 59 39.68 17.16 -10.14
C VAL A 59 40.73 17.56 -11.19
N LYS A 60 41.42 16.59 -11.79
CA LYS A 60 42.50 16.83 -12.76
C LYS A 60 42.01 16.82 -14.22
N SER A 61 40.93 16.10 -14.50
CA SER A 61 40.39 15.92 -15.85
C SER A 61 39.66 17.16 -16.33
N HIS A 62 39.66 17.38 -17.65
CA HIS A 62 38.77 18.38 -18.24
C HIS A 62 37.32 17.88 -18.13
N ALA A 63 36.42 18.73 -17.67
CA ALA A 63 35.01 18.38 -17.57
C ALA A 63 34.36 18.38 -18.96
N PRO A 64 33.59 17.34 -19.33
CA PRO A 64 32.83 17.30 -20.57
C PRO A 64 31.63 18.25 -20.49
N ALA A 65 30.91 18.40 -21.60
CA ALA A 65 29.70 19.23 -21.63
C ALA A 65 28.61 18.71 -20.68
N LEU A 66 28.46 17.38 -20.58
CA LEU A 66 27.62 16.72 -19.59
C LEU A 66 28.32 15.49 -19.03
N ARG A 67 28.23 15.30 -17.71
CA ARG A 67 28.73 14.13 -16.99
C ARG A 67 27.65 13.56 -16.07
N VAL A 68 27.43 12.25 -16.13
CA VAL A 68 26.68 11.51 -15.12
C VAL A 68 27.67 10.69 -14.28
N ILE A 69 27.61 10.81 -12.96
CA ILE A 69 28.48 10.10 -12.02
C ILE A 69 27.65 9.14 -11.20
N PHE A 70 27.99 7.85 -11.24
CA PHE A 70 27.37 6.83 -10.38
C PHE A 70 28.25 6.65 -9.14
N ALA A 71 27.87 7.37 -8.08
CA ALA A 71 28.62 7.49 -6.84
C ALA A 71 28.16 6.44 -5.81
N PRO A 72 29.01 6.08 -4.82
CA PRO A 72 28.55 5.30 -3.68
C PRO A 72 27.39 6.01 -2.96
N LEU A 73 26.63 5.28 -2.16
CA LEU A 73 25.57 5.88 -1.34
C LEU A 73 26.12 7.06 -0.52
N ASP A 74 25.35 8.13 -0.41
CA ASP A 74 25.63 9.39 0.29
C ASP A 74 25.67 9.24 1.82
N TYR A 75 25.98 8.03 2.30
CA TYR A 75 26.17 7.68 3.70
C TYR A 75 27.64 7.30 3.95
N PRO A 76 28.40 8.12 4.68
CA PRO A 76 29.83 7.91 4.87
C PRO A 76 30.11 6.63 5.67
N ASN A 77 31.00 5.81 5.14
CA ASN A 77 31.60 4.67 5.83
C ASN A 77 33.12 4.65 5.61
N ALA A 78 33.83 3.73 6.27
CA ALA A 78 35.29 3.67 6.23
C ALA A 78 35.89 3.62 4.80
N GLY A 79 35.16 3.08 3.81
CA GLY A 79 35.60 2.98 2.42
C GLY A 79 35.13 4.11 1.50
N THR A 80 34.17 4.95 1.91
CA THR A 80 33.56 5.98 1.04
C THR A 80 33.73 7.42 1.52
N SER A 81 34.09 7.65 2.80
CA SER A 81 34.17 8.98 3.39
C SER A 81 35.07 9.96 2.62
N SER A 82 36.27 9.54 2.22
CA SER A 82 37.20 10.40 1.44
C SER A 82 36.63 10.77 0.08
N THR A 83 35.92 9.83 -0.56
CA THR A 83 35.28 10.03 -1.86
C THR A 83 34.12 11.01 -1.74
N LEU A 84 33.24 10.83 -0.74
CA LEU A 84 32.09 11.71 -0.52
C LEU A 84 32.52 13.13 -0.16
N MET A 85 33.54 13.30 0.69
CA MET A 85 34.08 14.63 1.01
C MET A 85 34.66 15.33 -0.22
N ALA A 86 35.44 14.61 -1.03
CA ALA A 86 36.00 15.17 -2.26
C ALA A 86 34.91 15.55 -3.29
N LEU A 87 33.84 14.76 -3.41
CA LEU A 87 32.68 15.11 -4.24
C LEU A 87 31.96 16.34 -3.70
N ALA A 88 31.73 16.40 -2.39
CA ALA A 88 31.07 17.53 -1.73
C ALA A 88 31.81 18.84 -1.98
N GLU A 89 33.14 18.83 -1.80
CA GLU A 89 34.00 19.99 -2.02
C GLU A 89 34.07 20.38 -3.50
N HIS A 90 34.36 19.41 -4.38
CA HIS A 90 34.56 19.67 -5.81
C HIS A 90 33.29 20.19 -6.50
N PHE A 91 32.14 19.58 -6.19
CA PHE A 91 30.87 19.98 -6.79
C PHE A 91 30.09 21.00 -5.96
N SER A 92 30.65 21.46 -4.84
CA SER A 92 30.02 22.43 -3.93
C SER A 92 28.61 22.00 -3.51
N ILE A 93 28.45 20.71 -3.18
CA ILE A 93 27.16 20.12 -2.84
C ILE A 93 26.65 20.78 -1.54
N PRO A 94 25.42 21.33 -1.52
CA PRO A 94 24.88 22.05 -0.37
C PRO A 94 24.90 21.23 0.93
N THR A 95 25.12 21.89 2.07
CA THR A 95 25.01 21.25 3.39
C THR A 95 23.61 20.71 3.66
N THR A 96 22.57 21.32 3.07
CA THR A 96 21.17 20.89 3.13
C THR A 96 20.98 19.50 2.51
N PHE A 97 21.65 19.20 1.39
CA PHE A 97 21.63 17.86 0.79
C PHE A 97 22.11 16.79 1.78
N TRP A 98 23.27 17.01 2.41
CA TRP A 98 23.81 16.05 3.38
C TRP A 98 22.97 15.96 4.67
N TYR A 99 22.40 17.09 5.11
CA TYR A 99 21.54 17.15 6.28
C TYR A 99 20.27 16.31 6.10
N GLU A 100 19.66 16.35 4.91
CA GLU A 100 18.49 15.54 4.55
C GLU A 100 18.74 14.04 4.73
N ARG A 101 19.90 13.54 4.29
CA ARG A 101 20.29 12.13 4.53
C ARG A 101 20.45 11.80 6.01
N VAL A 102 21.09 12.68 6.79
CA VAL A 102 21.27 12.48 8.24
C VAL A 102 19.91 12.42 8.96
N GLN A 103 18.95 13.23 8.54
CA GLN A 103 17.58 13.21 9.06
C GLN A 103 16.74 12.02 8.55
N SER A 104 17.30 11.18 7.66
CA SER A 104 16.58 10.07 7.02
C SER A 104 15.26 10.51 6.39
N VAL A 105 15.26 11.66 5.70
CA VAL A 105 14.04 12.16 5.04
C VAL A 105 13.56 11.13 4.01
N THR A 106 12.24 10.89 3.98
CA THR A 106 11.66 9.95 3.01
C THR A 106 11.84 10.46 1.59
N HIS A 107 11.40 11.70 1.33
CA HIS A 107 11.73 12.46 0.13
C HIS A 107 11.80 13.96 0.44
N SER A 108 12.54 14.67 -0.40
CA SER A 108 12.71 16.13 -0.38
C SER A 108 12.90 16.61 -1.81
N PHE A 109 12.81 17.91 -2.05
CA PHE A 109 13.32 18.50 -3.30
C PHE A 109 13.88 19.88 -2.98
N GLY A 110 15.15 20.07 -3.32
CA GLY A 110 15.82 21.35 -3.25
C GLY A 110 16.14 21.87 -4.64
N HIS A 111 16.00 23.17 -4.83
CA HIS A 111 16.39 23.87 -6.05
C HIS A 111 16.92 25.25 -5.68
N GLU A 112 18.07 25.61 -6.24
CA GLU A 112 18.71 26.89 -6.02
C GLU A 112 19.28 27.41 -7.35
N GLU A 113 18.81 28.60 -7.74
CA GLU A 113 19.43 29.38 -8.80
C GLU A 113 20.58 30.18 -8.19
N LEU A 114 21.76 30.04 -8.78
CA LEU A 114 22.99 30.71 -8.35
C LEU A 114 23.27 31.92 -9.26
N ASP A 115 24.08 32.86 -8.77
CA ASP A 115 24.51 34.00 -9.57
C ASP A 115 25.14 33.55 -10.90
N ASN A 116 24.87 34.29 -11.98
CA ASN A 116 25.41 34.07 -13.33
C ASN A 116 24.81 32.88 -14.12
N GLY A 117 23.60 32.43 -13.78
CA GLY A 117 22.87 31.41 -14.55
C GLY A 117 23.29 29.96 -14.28
N ALA A 118 24.10 29.76 -13.25
CA ALA A 118 24.32 28.44 -12.65
C ALA A 118 23.10 28.04 -11.81
N PHE A 119 22.86 26.74 -11.67
CA PHE A 119 21.81 26.25 -10.77
C PHE A 119 22.22 24.90 -10.18
N GLN A 120 21.54 24.53 -9.10
CA GLN A 120 21.62 23.20 -8.52
C GLN A 120 20.23 22.71 -8.09
N SER A 121 20.01 21.41 -8.16
CA SER A 121 18.77 20.76 -7.76
C SER A 121 19.04 19.38 -7.24
N TRP A 122 18.29 18.95 -6.23
CA TRP A 122 18.49 17.63 -5.64
C TRP A 122 17.23 17.07 -5.02
N PHE A 123 17.22 15.75 -4.86
CA PHE A 123 16.26 15.05 -4.05
C PHE A 123 16.81 13.73 -3.53
N HIS A 124 16.22 13.26 -2.43
CA HIS A 124 16.47 11.95 -1.85
C HIS A 124 15.32 11.00 -2.14
N PHE A 125 15.65 9.71 -2.25
CA PHE A 125 14.70 8.63 -2.40
C PHE A 125 14.90 7.61 -1.28
N LEU A 126 13.79 7.23 -0.66
CA LEU A 126 13.71 6.17 0.34
C LEU A 126 12.46 5.34 0.09
N CYS A 127 12.64 4.06 -0.23
CA CYS A 127 11.56 3.09 -0.33
C CYS A 127 11.95 1.81 0.38
N LYS A 128 11.00 1.15 1.05
CA LYS A 128 11.27 -0.13 1.68
C LYS A 128 11.44 -1.22 0.61
N ALA A 129 12.49 -2.03 0.71
CA ALA A 129 12.67 -3.22 -0.10
C ALA A 129 11.90 -4.40 0.52
N ILE A 130 11.11 -5.10 -0.29
CA ILE A 130 10.24 -6.17 0.14
C ILE A 130 10.93 -7.51 -0.13
N GLU A 131 11.30 -8.20 0.95
CA GLU A 131 11.90 -9.53 0.90
C GLU A 131 10.96 -10.61 1.48
N PRO A 132 11.17 -11.88 1.09
CA PRO A 132 10.41 -13.01 1.67
C PRO A 132 10.68 -13.27 3.16
N LYS A 133 11.75 -12.71 3.74
CA LYS A 133 12.12 -12.94 5.14
C LYS A 133 11.65 -11.77 6.01
N HIS A 134 10.73 -12.06 6.93
CA HIS A 134 10.07 -11.12 7.83
C HIS A 134 11.01 -10.29 8.73
N ASP A 135 12.26 -10.71 8.91
CA ASP A 135 13.23 -10.10 9.84
C ASP A 135 14.16 -9.04 9.24
N ASN A 136 14.25 -8.95 7.90
CA ASN A 136 15.17 -8.00 7.26
C ASN A 136 14.45 -6.68 6.99
N ILE A 137 14.91 -5.60 7.65
CA ILE A 137 14.55 -4.24 7.26
C ILE A 137 15.57 -3.80 6.22
N LEU A 138 15.17 -3.82 4.96
CA LEU A 138 16.00 -3.35 3.84
C LEU A 138 15.36 -2.14 3.20
N TRP A 139 16.20 -1.18 2.82
CA TRP A 139 15.77 0.07 2.22
C TRP A 139 16.47 0.26 0.88
N LEU A 140 15.68 0.57 -0.15
CA LEU A 140 16.19 1.17 -1.37
C LEU A 140 16.46 2.64 -1.07
N ARG A 141 17.73 3.04 -1.16
CA ARG A 141 18.20 4.40 -0.86
C ARG A 141 18.99 4.92 -2.03
N SER A 142 18.61 6.09 -2.51
CA SER A 142 19.41 6.84 -3.47
C SER A 142 19.24 8.34 -3.26
N ALA A 143 20.13 9.11 -3.86
CA ALA A 143 20.03 10.56 -3.90
C ALA A 143 20.56 11.07 -5.23
N TYR A 144 19.99 12.16 -5.72
CA TYR A 144 20.32 12.69 -7.03
C TYR A 144 20.62 14.17 -6.90
N PHE A 145 21.80 14.58 -7.36
CA PHE A 145 22.25 15.97 -7.34
C PHE A 145 22.59 16.40 -8.77
N LEU A 146 21.83 17.36 -9.29
CA LEU A 146 21.99 17.94 -10.61
C LEU A 146 22.52 19.37 -10.48
N ARG A 147 23.55 19.70 -11.26
CA ARG A 147 24.15 21.04 -11.28
C ARG A 147 24.46 21.48 -12.70
N ARG A 148 24.26 22.77 -12.95
CA ARG A 148 24.88 23.50 -14.05
C ARG A 148 25.81 24.54 -13.48
N ASP A 149 27.09 24.51 -13.88
CA ASP A 149 28.04 25.52 -13.44
C ASP A 149 27.95 26.81 -14.27
N LYS A 150 28.73 27.82 -13.88
CA LYS A 150 28.77 29.14 -14.55
C LYS A 150 29.31 29.10 -15.99
N TYR A 151 29.91 27.98 -16.40
CA TYR A 151 30.40 27.76 -17.76
C TYR A 151 29.40 26.96 -18.60
N GLY A 152 28.26 26.58 -18.03
CA GLY A 152 27.20 25.81 -18.69
C GLY A 152 27.43 24.31 -18.68
N LEU A 153 28.44 23.80 -17.96
CA LEU A 153 28.72 22.37 -17.86
C LEU A 153 27.70 21.70 -16.93
N LEU A 154 27.15 20.57 -17.38
CA LEU A 154 26.13 19.81 -16.66
C LEU A 154 26.75 18.63 -15.92
N THR A 155 26.39 18.47 -14.65
CA THR A 155 26.75 17.28 -13.87
C THR A 155 25.54 16.74 -13.13
N LEU A 156 25.25 15.46 -13.32
CA LEU A 156 24.32 14.69 -12.48
C LEU A 156 25.13 13.68 -11.67
N ILE A 157 24.97 13.70 -10.35
CA ILE A 157 25.54 12.70 -9.45
C ILE A 157 24.40 11.85 -8.91
N CYS A 158 24.49 10.54 -9.16
CA CYS A 158 23.54 9.53 -8.71
C CYS A 158 24.20 8.74 -7.57
N PHE A 159 23.85 9.07 -6.32
CA PHE A 159 24.35 8.37 -5.14
C PHE A 159 23.52 7.13 -4.87
N GLY A 160 24.15 5.96 -4.80
CA GLY A 160 23.46 4.69 -4.49
C GLY A 160 22.43 4.29 -5.55
N SER A 161 22.61 4.71 -6.79
CA SER A 161 21.69 4.36 -7.89
C SER A 161 21.80 2.90 -8.32
N SER A 162 20.72 2.41 -8.93
CA SER A 162 20.67 1.08 -9.53
C SER A 162 21.64 0.96 -10.70
N LYS A 163 22.18 -0.24 -10.93
CA LYS A 163 22.95 -0.51 -12.16
C LYS A 163 22.11 -0.29 -13.43
N ALA A 164 20.82 -0.61 -13.37
CA ALA A 164 19.89 -0.43 -14.47
C ALA A 164 19.71 1.04 -14.88
N LEU A 165 19.91 2.00 -13.96
CA LEU A 165 19.90 3.42 -14.29
C LEU A 165 21.10 3.79 -15.17
N ALA A 166 22.28 3.23 -14.91
CA ALA A 166 23.47 3.46 -15.72
C ALA A 166 23.29 2.93 -17.15
N GLU A 167 22.81 1.69 -17.28
CA GLU A 167 22.48 1.06 -18.57
C GLU A 167 21.40 1.86 -19.32
N ARG A 168 20.42 2.42 -18.60
CA ARG A 168 19.39 3.27 -19.20
C ARG A 168 19.96 4.57 -19.76
N PHE A 169 20.85 5.24 -19.03
CA PHE A 169 21.50 6.44 -19.54
C PHE A 169 22.36 6.12 -20.76
N GLU A 170 23.17 5.06 -20.72
CA GLU A 170 23.98 4.63 -21.86
C GLU A 170 23.13 4.36 -23.12
N GLY A 171 21.95 3.76 -22.95
CA GLY A 171 21.02 3.45 -24.05
C GLY A 171 20.20 4.63 -24.59
N LEU A 172 20.34 5.85 -24.05
CA LEU A 172 19.52 6.99 -24.49
C LEU A 172 19.87 7.42 -25.94
N PRO A 173 18.86 7.61 -26.81
CA PRO A 173 19.08 8.13 -28.16
C PRO A 173 19.74 9.52 -28.18
N GLN A 174 20.58 9.80 -29.19
CA GLN A 174 21.30 11.07 -29.33
C GLN A 174 20.37 12.31 -29.29
N ILE A 175 19.12 12.18 -29.75
CA ILE A 175 18.13 13.26 -29.71
C ILE A 175 17.75 13.66 -28.27
N VAL A 176 17.74 12.71 -27.32
CA VAL A 176 17.42 12.97 -25.90
C VAL A 176 18.51 13.80 -25.25
N TRP A 177 19.78 13.51 -25.56
CA TRP A 177 20.89 14.32 -25.06
C TRP A 177 20.82 15.78 -25.53
N ARG A 178 20.33 16.03 -26.76
CA ARG A 178 20.06 17.40 -27.24
C ARG A 178 18.97 18.10 -26.43
N THR A 179 17.91 17.39 -26.02
CA THR A 179 16.86 18.01 -25.20
C THR A 179 17.35 18.30 -23.78
N VAL A 180 18.20 17.45 -23.22
CA VAL A 180 18.82 17.67 -21.90
C VAL A 180 19.65 18.96 -21.86
N PHE A 181 20.40 19.29 -22.92
CA PHE A 181 21.13 20.56 -22.96
C PHE A 181 20.19 21.78 -22.99
N ALA A 182 19.02 21.65 -23.62
CA ALA A 182 18.01 22.71 -23.62
C ALA A 182 17.27 22.79 -22.28
N ASN A 183 17.00 21.65 -21.64
CA ASN A 183 16.39 21.58 -20.33
C ASN A 183 16.98 20.44 -19.47
N PRO A 184 17.92 20.77 -18.55
CA PRO A 184 18.60 19.75 -17.76
C PRO A 184 17.71 18.94 -16.82
N LEU A 185 16.53 19.44 -16.45
CA LEU A 185 15.60 18.69 -15.61
C LEU A 185 15.04 17.43 -16.31
N ASP A 186 15.21 17.29 -17.63
CA ASP A 186 14.92 16.04 -18.35
C ASP A 186 15.73 14.85 -17.80
N LEU A 187 16.89 15.08 -17.19
CA LEU A 187 17.65 14.02 -16.51
C LEU A 187 16.86 13.43 -15.33
N PHE A 188 16.10 14.24 -14.60
CA PHE A 188 15.24 13.73 -13.53
C PHE A 188 14.08 12.91 -14.08
N ASN A 189 13.57 13.16 -15.29
CA ASN A 189 12.58 12.27 -15.90
C ASN A 189 13.13 10.85 -16.11
N VAL A 190 14.41 10.72 -16.50
CA VAL A 190 15.08 9.41 -16.65
C VAL A 190 15.24 8.72 -15.30
N VAL A 191 15.62 9.47 -14.26
CA VAL A 191 15.74 8.97 -12.89
C VAL A 191 14.38 8.51 -12.34
N LEU A 192 13.35 9.35 -12.45
CA LEU A 192 12.00 9.07 -11.96
C LEU A 192 11.41 7.82 -12.63
N ALA A 193 11.71 7.58 -13.90
CA ALA A 193 11.31 6.36 -14.59
C ALA A 193 11.96 5.09 -14.00
N ASP A 194 13.24 5.15 -13.59
CA ASP A 194 13.88 4.02 -12.89
C ASP A 194 13.33 3.84 -11.47
N LEU A 195 13.12 4.93 -10.74
CA LEU A 195 12.52 4.90 -9.40
C LEU A 195 11.10 4.34 -9.43
N HIS A 196 10.30 4.68 -10.45
CA HIS A 196 8.98 4.11 -10.64
C HIS A 196 9.07 2.59 -10.77
N ARG A 197 10.00 2.06 -11.58
CA ARG A 197 10.20 0.62 -11.72
C ARG A 197 10.58 -0.05 -10.40
N GLN A 198 11.44 0.60 -9.61
CA GLN A 198 11.83 0.11 -8.28
C GLN A 198 10.63 -0.03 -7.36
N VAL A 199 9.83 1.03 -7.23
CA VAL A 199 8.64 1.06 -6.35
C VAL A 199 7.55 0.11 -6.85
N ASP A 200 7.30 0.08 -8.15
CA ASP A 200 6.30 -0.79 -8.78
C ASP A 200 6.64 -2.27 -8.52
N GLU A 201 7.92 -2.66 -8.61
CA GLU A 201 8.37 -4.03 -8.32
C GLU A 201 8.15 -4.42 -6.84
N GLN A 202 8.38 -3.48 -5.91
CA GLN A 202 8.10 -3.71 -4.48
C GLN A 202 6.61 -3.96 -4.25
N LEU A 203 5.76 -3.13 -4.86
CA LEU A 203 4.32 -3.25 -4.71
C LEU A 203 3.76 -4.52 -5.38
N TRP A 204 4.28 -4.91 -6.53
CA TRP A 204 3.92 -6.19 -7.17
C TRP A 204 4.32 -7.40 -6.33
N THR A 205 5.44 -7.31 -5.63
CA THR A 205 5.88 -8.36 -4.70
C THR A 205 4.90 -8.48 -3.53
N LEU A 206 4.49 -7.37 -2.92
CA LEU A 206 3.44 -7.36 -1.89
C LEU A 206 2.10 -7.87 -2.42
N ASN A 207 1.74 -7.52 -3.65
CA ASN A 207 0.49 -7.96 -4.26
C ASN A 207 0.39 -9.48 -4.38
N ARG A 208 1.52 -10.17 -4.65
CA ARG A 208 1.56 -11.63 -4.62
C ARG A 208 1.29 -12.17 -3.23
N TYR A 209 1.93 -11.62 -2.20
CA TYR A 209 1.70 -12.05 -0.82
C TYR A 209 0.27 -11.81 -0.35
N VAL A 210 -0.33 -10.67 -0.69
CA VAL A 210 -1.76 -10.43 -0.42
C VAL A 210 -2.64 -11.45 -1.14
N GLY A 211 -2.36 -11.74 -2.41
CA GLY A 211 -3.11 -12.77 -3.16
C GLY A 211 -2.95 -14.18 -2.58
N ASP A 212 -1.79 -14.53 -2.04
CA ASP A 212 -1.57 -15.78 -1.32
C ASP A 212 -2.37 -15.81 -0.01
N CYS A 213 -2.39 -14.70 0.73
CA CYS A 213 -3.19 -14.56 1.95
C CYS A 213 -4.69 -14.68 1.66
N GLU A 214 -5.19 -14.01 0.63
CA GLU A 214 -6.58 -14.09 0.18
C GLU A 214 -6.97 -15.51 -0.23
N ARG A 215 -6.13 -16.19 -1.03
CA ARG A 215 -6.40 -17.58 -1.45
C ARG A 215 -6.45 -18.53 -0.27
N TYR A 216 -5.48 -18.45 0.64
CA TYR A 216 -5.48 -19.27 1.84
C TYR A 216 -6.69 -18.96 2.73
N ALA A 217 -7.05 -17.68 2.88
CA ALA A 217 -8.26 -17.24 3.58
C ALA A 217 -9.55 -17.80 2.96
N ILE A 218 -9.56 -18.10 1.67
CA ILE A 218 -10.68 -18.74 0.98
C ILE A 218 -10.62 -20.26 1.15
N ASP A 219 -9.47 -20.90 0.90
CA ASP A 219 -9.33 -22.36 0.87
C ASP A 219 -9.59 -23.01 2.23
N SER A 220 -9.15 -22.37 3.31
CA SER A 220 -9.41 -22.79 4.69
C SER A 220 -10.88 -22.71 5.12
N THR A 221 -11.73 -22.09 4.31
CA THR A 221 -13.16 -21.95 4.59
C THR A 221 -13.97 -23.05 3.90
N VAL A 222 -13.33 -23.74 2.95
CA VAL A 222 -13.86 -24.90 2.21
C VAL A 222 -13.50 -26.20 2.92
N VAL A 223 -12.32 -26.27 3.53
CA VAL A 223 -11.86 -27.42 4.33
C VAL A 223 -12.06 -27.07 5.80
N THR A 224 -12.77 -27.90 6.57
CA THR A 224 -13.02 -27.73 8.02
C THR A 224 -11.74 -27.91 8.88
N SER A 225 -10.65 -27.25 8.50
CA SER A 225 -9.35 -27.28 9.17
C SER A 225 -9.08 -25.92 9.82
N ASP A 226 -8.58 -25.96 11.05
CA ASP A 226 -8.15 -24.79 11.81
C ASP A 226 -7.34 -23.81 10.94
N PHE A 227 -7.75 -22.54 10.95
CA PHE A 227 -7.11 -21.45 10.21
C PHE A 227 -5.75 -21.12 10.81
N ASP A 228 -4.70 -21.85 10.41
CA ASP A 228 -3.34 -21.69 10.93
C ASP A 228 -2.54 -20.66 10.09
N GLN A 229 -3.07 -19.43 9.98
CA GLN A 229 -2.36 -18.34 9.31
C GLN A 229 -1.59 -17.48 10.32
N ASN A 230 -0.31 -17.24 10.02
CA ASN A 230 0.60 -16.47 10.87
C ASN A 230 0.28 -14.96 10.78
N TRP A 231 -0.44 -14.43 11.79
CA TRP A 231 -0.80 -13.01 11.92
C TRP A 231 0.37 -12.03 11.83
N VAL A 232 1.59 -12.50 12.14
CA VAL A 232 2.82 -11.72 11.97
C VAL A 232 3.05 -11.38 10.50
N ASP A 233 2.73 -12.31 9.60
CA ASP A 233 2.92 -12.16 8.16
C ASP A 233 1.86 -11.19 7.60
N LEU A 234 0.60 -11.30 8.05
CA LEU A 234 -0.46 -10.35 7.70
C LEU A 234 -0.13 -8.92 8.16
N HIS A 235 0.33 -8.74 9.40
CA HIS A 235 0.76 -7.44 9.91
C HIS A 235 1.99 -6.91 9.16
N TYR A 236 2.95 -7.78 8.83
CA TYR A 236 4.13 -7.42 8.06
C TYR A 236 3.75 -6.90 6.67
N ILE A 237 2.87 -7.60 5.97
CA ILE A 237 2.36 -7.19 4.66
C ILE A 237 1.66 -5.82 4.78
N ALA A 238 0.69 -5.68 5.69
CA ALA A 238 -0.02 -4.40 5.89
C ALA A 238 0.93 -3.23 6.18
N LYS A 239 1.90 -3.43 7.09
CA LYS A 239 2.92 -2.43 7.41
C LYS A 239 3.77 -2.04 6.19
N ASN A 240 4.13 -3.02 5.35
CA ASN A 240 4.93 -2.76 4.16
C ASN A 240 4.14 -2.01 3.08
N ILE A 241 2.84 -2.26 2.94
CA ILE A 241 1.97 -1.50 2.05
C ILE A 241 1.99 -0.02 2.45
N ILE A 242 1.88 0.28 3.75
CA ILE A 242 1.94 1.65 4.28
C ILE A 242 3.27 2.31 3.93
N HIS A 243 4.40 1.63 4.12
CA HIS A 243 5.71 2.21 3.80
C HIS A 243 5.90 2.45 2.29
N VAL A 244 5.43 1.56 1.43
CA VAL A 244 5.50 1.76 -0.03
C VAL A 244 4.60 2.93 -0.44
N LYS A 245 3.40 3.04 0.15
CA LYS A 245 2.50 4.17 -0.05
C LYS A 245 3.13 5.49 0.39
N GLU A 246 3.78 5.53 1.55
CA GLU A 246 4.53 6.71 2.01
C GLU A 246 5.59 7.14 0.98
N ALA A 247 6.32 6.18 0.40
CA ALA A 247 7.30 6.47 -0.64
C ALA A 247 6.66 7.03 -1.92
N VAL A 248 5.52 6.48 -2.35
CA VAL A 248 4.75 6.98 -3.52
C VAL A 248 4.21 8.39 -3.28
N ASP A 249 3.61 8.62 -2.12
CA ASP A 249 3.10 9.92 -1.69
C ASP A 249 4.21 10.99 -1.65
N ALA A 250 5.40 10.57 -1.24
CA ALA A 250 6.54 11.45 -1.10
C ALA A 250 7.19 11.77 -2.47
N ILE A 251 7.31 10.79 -3.38
CA ILE A 251 7.82 11.05 -4.75
C ILE A 251 6.86 11.88 -5.59
N LEU A 252 5.53 11.71 -5.43
CA LEU A 252 4.53 12.57 -6.08
C LEU A 252 4.71 14.05 -5.66
N ARG A 253 5.00 14.30 -4.38
CA ARG A 253 5.34 15.65 -3.89
C ARG A 253 6.65 16.16 -4.49
N THR A 254 7.67 15.32 -4.60
CA THR A 254 8.93 15.67 -5.29
C THR A 254 8.68 16.05 -6.75
N ILE A 255 7.88 15.29 -7.49
CA ILE A 255 7.53 15.61 -8.89
C ILE A 255 6.82 16.97 -8.96
N SER A 256 5.84 17.21 -8.09
CA SER A 256 5.15 18.51 -8.01
C SER A 256 6.13 19.66 -7.76
N HIS A 257 7.14 19.47 -6.90
CA HIS A 257 8.16 20.47 -6.63
C HIS A 257 9.12 20.68 -7.81
N ILE A 258 9.48 19.62 -8.55
CA ILE A 258 10.27 19.74 -9.80
C ILE A 258 9.49 20.54 -10.84
N VAL A 259 8.19 20.24 -11.03
CA VAL A 259 7.32 20.98 -11.95
C VAL A 259 7.23 22.46 -11.55
N ARG A 260 7.09 22.76 -10.25
CA ARG A 260 7.08 24.14 -9.75
C ARG A 260 8.39 24.86 -10.04
N ALA A 261 9.54 24.23 -9.78
CA ALA A 261 10.84 24.81 -10.10
C ALA A 261 10.96 25.11 -11.60
N GLN A 262 10.59 24.16 -12.46
CA GLN A 262 10.60 24.35 -13.91
C GLN A 262 9.67 25.49 -14.39
N THR A 263 8.57 25.73 -13.68
CA THR A 263 7.60 26.77 -14.01
C THR A 263 8.05 28.15 -13.54
N GLN A 264 8.76 28.22 -12.40
CA GLN A 264 9.23 29.46 -11.80
C GLN A 264 10.53 29.96 -12.43
N CYS A 265 11.41 29.07 -12.88
CA CYS A 265 12.55 29.44 -13.71
C CYS A 265 12.01 29.98 -15.04
N GLY A 266 12.40 31.20 -15.44
CA GLY A 266 11.80 32.03 -16.51
C GLY A 266 11.74 31.47 -17.94
N GLY A 267 11.90 30.16 -18.13
CA GLY A 267 11.75 29.41 -19.37
C GLY A 267 10.41 28.69 -19.57
N ALA A 268 9.42 28.81 -18.66
CA ALA A 268 8.12 28.10 -18.73
C ALA A 268 7.35 28.26 -20.06
N GLY A 269 7.66 29.31 -20.84
CA GLY A 269 7.10 29.55 -22.17
C GLY A 269 7.77 28.80 -23.33
N SER A 270 8.93 28.16 -23.15
CA SER A 270 9.62 27.46 -24.23
C SER A 270 8.96 26.12 -24.58
N VAL A 271 9.18 25.64 -25.81
CA VAL A 271 8.67 24.33 -26.25
C VAL A 271 9.34 23.21 -25.45
N GLU A 272 10.61 23.40 -25.11
CA GLU A 272 11.44 22.47 -24.36
C GLU A 272 10.97 22.36 -22.91
N ALA A 273 10.68 23.48 -22.24
CA ALA A 273 10.11 23.48 -20.89
C ALA A 273 8.77 22.75 -20.84
N ARG A 274 7.87 23.01 -21.81
CA ARG A 274 6.59 22.30 -21.91
C ARG A 274 6.75 20.80 -22.12
N ARG A 275 7.74 20.37 -22.91
CA ARG A 275 8.04 18.94 -23.11
C ARG A 275 8.52 18.29 -21.81
N THR A 276 9.44 18.94 -21.08
CA THR A 276 9.91 18.44 -19.78
C THR A 276 8.79 18.34 -18.75
N ILE A 277 7.93 19.36 -18.64
CA ILE A 277 6.74 19.35 -17.77
C ILE A 277 5.79 18.21 -18.17
N SER A 278 5.56 18.00 -19.46
CA SER A 278 4.75 16.87 -19.93
C SER A 278 5.35 15.51 -19.56
N GLY A 279 6.69 15.36 -19.59
CA GLY A 279 7.37 14.15 -19.13
C GLY A 279 7.25 13.92 -17.63
N LEU A 280 7.28 15.01 -16.85
CA LEU A 280 7.09 14.96 -15.39
C LEU A 280 5.66 14.57 -15.03
N HIS A 281 4.64 15.14 -15.70
CA HIS A 281 3.24 14.72 -15.52
C HIS A 281 2.99 13.28 -15.97
N TYR A 282 3.69 12.80 -17.00
CA TYR A 282 3.62 11.38 -17.34
C TYR A 282 4.20 10.51 -16.22
N SER A 283 5.34 10.90 -15.65
CA SER A 283 5.93 10.21 -14.50
C SER A 283 4.99 10.26 -13.28
N GLU A 284 4.35 11.40 -13.02
CA GLU A 284 3.29 11.56 -12.00
C GLU A 284 2.18 10.52 -12.19
N SER A 285 1.64 10.41 -13.41
CA SER A 285 0.57 9.44 -13.71
C SER A 285 0.98 7.97 -13.51
N LEU A 286 2.26 7.65 -13.73
CA LEU A 286 2.78 6.32 -13.45
C LEU A 286 2.76 6.03 -11.93
N PHE A 287 3.23 6.97 -11.12
CA PHE A 287 3.18 6.85 -9.65
C PHE A 287 1.75 6.87 -9.10
N GLU A 288 0.83 7.67 -9.65
CA GLU A 288 -0.59 7.62 -9.31
C GLU A 288 -1.19 6.23 -9.58
N SER A 289 -0.80 5.57 -10.67
CA SER A 289 -1.21 4.18 -10.93
C SER A 289 -0.70 3.20 -9.86
N VAL A 290 0.50 3.42 -9.33
CA VAL A 290 1.06 2.62 -8.22
C VAL A 290 0.27 2.91 -6.94
N ASP A 291 -0.07 4.17 -6.66
CA ASP A 291 -0.87 4.56 -5.48
C ASP A 291 -2.26 3.92 -5.49
N LEU A 292 -2.96 3.95 -6.63
CA LEU A 292 -4.27 3.28 -6.79
C LEU A 292 -4.19 1.78 -6.46
N ARG A 293 -3.10 1.12 -6.85
CA ARG A 293 -2.87 -0.29 -6.52
C ARG A 293 -2.56 -0.49 -5.04
N ALA A 294 -1.78 0.40 -4.44
CA ALA A 294 -1.51 0.37 -3.00
C ALA A 294 -2.79 0.54 -2.18
N ILE A 295 -3.65 1.51 -2.53
CA ILE A 295 -4.96 1.72 -1.91
C ILE A 295 -5.86 0.49 -2.07
N SER A 296 -5.92 -0.09 -3.27
CA SER A 296 -6.70 -1.31 -3.52
C SER A 296 -6.20 -2.46 -2.65
N MET A 297 -4.89 -2.64 -2.56
CA MET A 297 -4.28 -3.70 -1.76
C MET A 297 -4.46 -3.47 -0.25
N GLU A 298 -4.38 -2.23 0.23
CA GLU A 298 -4.69 -1.85 1.62
C GLU A 298 -6.14 -2.21 1.96
N LYS A 299 -7.10 -1.89 1.09
CA LYS A 299 -8.52 -2.25 1.29
C LYS A 299 -8.74 -3.76 1.28
N ARG A 300 -8.12 -4.47 0.34
CA ARG A 300 -8.18 -5.95 0.28
C ARG A 300 -7.59 -6.58 1.53
N MET A 301 -6.44 -6.08 1.99
CA MET A 301 -5.81 -6.52 3.23
C MET A 301 -6.69 -6.21 4.44
N GLN A 302 -7.31 -5.02 4.47
CA GLN A 302 -8.26 -4.65 5.52
C GLN A 302 -9.50 -5.53 5.50
N ASN A 303 -9.98 -5.96 4.33
CA ASN A 303 -11.03 -6.97 4.24
C ASN A 303 -10.56 -8.30 4.84
N VAL A 304 -9.34 -8.75 4.52
CA VAL A 304 -8.76 -9.95 5.13
C VAL A 304 -8.63 -9.81 6.64
N ILE A 305 -8.23 -8.65 7.17
CA ILE A 305 -8.11 -8.39 8.62
C ILE A 305 -9.49 -8.23 9.29
N ASN A 306 -10.46 -7.59 8.62
CA ASN A 306 -11.82 -7.39 9.12
C ASN A 306 -12.66 -8.66 9.16
N LEU A 307 -12.20 -9.72 8.48
CA LEU A 307 -12.68 -11.07 8.76
C LEU A 307 -12.30 -11.55 10.19
N PHE A 308 -11.42 -10.83 10.91
CA PHE A 308 -10.86 -11.27 12.21
C PHE A 308 -10.71 -10.15 13.27
N PRO A 309 -11.77 -9.49 13.73
CA PRO A 309 -11.69 -8.42 14.73
C PRO A 309 -11.83 -8.90 16.18
N TYR A 310 -10.96 -9.75 16.76
CA TYR A 310 -11.45 -10.54 17.91
C TYR A 310 -10.55 -10.77 19.15
N ALA A 311 -9.25 -10.46 19.15
CA ALA A 311 -8.37 -10.71 20.31
C ALA A 311 -8.80 -10.05 21.63
N LEU A 312 -9.17 -8.76 21.57
CA LEU A 312 -9.41 -7.94 22.75
C LEU A 312 -10.85 -8.08 23.29
N GLN A 313 -11.77 -8.55 22.45
CA GLN A 313 -13.17 -8.79 22.85
C GLN A 313 -13.33 -10.08 23.68
N ALA A 314 -12.43 -11.06 23.51
CA ALA A 314 -12.42 -12.28 24.34
C ALA A 314 -11.76 -12.08 25.71
N LEU A 315 -11.02 -10.98 25.90
CA LEU A 315 -10.25 -10.75 27.13
C LEU A 315 -11.14 -10.75 28.38
N PRO A 316 -12.27 -10.00 28.46
CA PRO A 316 -13.10 -9.99 29.67
C PRO A 316 -13.61 -11.39 30.06
N ASP A 317 -14.06 -12.18 29.08
CA ASP A 317 -14.56 -13.54 29.32
C ASP A 317 -13.47 -14.52 29.73
N ILE A 318 -12.27 -14.40 29.15
CA ILE A 318 -11.11 -15.22 29.53
C ILE A 318 -10.65 -14.87 30.94
N LEU A 319 -10.61 -13.59 31.28
CA LEU A 319 -10.26 -13.14 32.63
C LEU A 319 -11.31 -13.56 33.66
N ARG A 320 -12.57 -13.77 33.25
CA ARG A 320 -13.61 -14.29 34.13
C ARG A 320 -13.57 -15.80 34.30
N THR A 321 -13.27 -16.54 33.23
CA THR A 321 -13.44 -18.01 33.18
C THR A 321 -12.15 -18.79 33.36
N LYS A 322 -11.01 -18.18 33.03
CA LYS A 322 -9.70 -18.84 32.97
C LYS A 322 -8.61 -18.09 33.73
N TRP A 323 -8.96 -17.17 34.63
CA TRP A 323 -8.00 -16.40 35.42
C TRP A 323 -6.95 -17.25 36.13
N ASP A 324 -7.37 -18.38 36.70
CA ASP A 324 -6.54 -19.32 37.44
C ASP A 324 -6.21 -20.59 36.64
N ASP A 325 -6.54 -20.61 35.35
CA ASP A 325 -6.21 -21.72 34.47
C ASP A 325 -4.68 -21.83 34.30
N PRO A 326 -4.07 -23.02 34.49
CA PRO A 326 -2.62 -23.19 34.35
C PRO A 326 -2.06 -22.72 33.00
N GLY A 327 -2.87 -22.78 31.94
CA GLY A 327 -2.55 -22.29 30.61
C GLY A 327 -2.56 -20.76 30.49
N PHE A 328 -3.35 -20.06 31.30
CA PHE A 328 -3.44 -18.58 31.33
C PHE A 328 -2.45 -17.93 32.30
N VAL A 329 -2.20 -18.57 33.45
CA VAL A 329 -1.36 -18.03 34.54
C VAL A 329 0.01 -17.57 34.06
N LYS A 330 0.63 -18.29 33.10
CA LYS A 330 1.91 -17.90 32.50
C LYS A 330 1.88 -16.56 31.75
N TYR A 331 0.73 -16.18 31.20
CA TYR A 331 0.53 -14.88 30.52
C TYR A 331 0.18 -13.79 31.54
N ARG A 332 -0.59 -14.12 32.58
CA ARG A 332 -0.93 -13.22 33.69
C ARG A 332 0.32 -12.76 34.45
N ASP A 333 1.18 -13.71 34.84
CA ASP A 333 2.35 -13.44 35.67
C ASP A 333 3.49 -12.71 34.93
N ALA A 334 3.38 -12.56 33.60
CA ALA A 334 4.28 -11.74 32.80
C ALA A 334 3.98 -10.23 32.90
N PHE A 335 2.84 -9.84 33.47
CA PHE A 335 2.43 -8.44 33.67
C PHE A 335 2.86 -7.91 35.05
N PRO A 336 3.02 -6.57 35.22
CA PRO A 336 3.38 -5.97 36.51
C PRO A 336 2.43 -6.35 37.65
N GLU A 337 2.91 -6.37 38.88
CA GLU A 337 2.10 -6.73 40.06
C GLU A 337 0.84 -5.87 40.21
N THR A 338 0.93 -4.59 39.80
CA THR A 338 -0.20 -3.67 39.78
C THR A 338 -1.31 -4.11 38.83
N ALA A 339 -0.96 -4.69 37.67
CA ALA A 339 -1.89 -5.14 36.65
C ALA A 339 -2.48 -6.54 36.93
N ARG A 340 -1.81 -7.41 37.68
CA ARG A 340 -2.33 -8.77 38.02
C ARG A 340 -3.10 -8.84 39.33
N SER A 341 -3.45 -7.69 39.92
CA SER A 341 -4.17 -7.61 41.20
C SER A 341 -5.63 -8.07 41.11
N SER A 342 -6.26 -7.89 39.94
CA SER A 342 -7.58 -8.43 39.62
C SER A 342 -7.76 -8.57 38.10
N PRO A 343 -8.74 -9.36 37.63
CA PRO A 343 -9.20 -9.36 36.23
C PRO A 343 -9.42 -7.95 35.66
N GLU A 344 -10.08 -7.07 36.39
CA GLU A 344 -10.43 -5.72 35.94
C GLU A 344 -9.19 -4.82 35.84
N ALA A 345 -8.26 -4.95 36.79
CA ALA A 345 -6.98 -4.24 36.74
C ALA A 345 -6.12 -4.72 35.55
N PHE A 346 -6.19 -6.01 35.22
CA PHE A 346 -5.49 -6.61 34.10
C PHE A 346 -6.08 -6.15 32.77
N GLU A 347 -7.41 -6.18 32.64
CA GLU A 347 -8.15 -5.71 31.47
C GLU A 347 -7.87 -4.22 31.20
N ALA A 348 -8.00 -3.38 32.23
CA ALA A 348 -7.75 -1.95 32.11
C ALA A 348 -6.31 -1.65 31.67
N HIS A 349 -5.34 -2.41 32.19
CA HIS A 349 -3.94 -2.28 31.79
C HIS A 349 -3.68 -2.74 30.35
N VAL A 350 -4.27 -3.86 29.93
CA VAL A 350 -4.18 -4.34 28.55
C VAL A 350 -4.82 -3.36 27.56
N LYS A 351 -5.97 -2.79 27.92
CA LYS A 351 -6.68 -1.81 27.10
C LYS A 351 -5.88 -0.50 26.97
N ASP A 352 -5.40 0.04 28.07
CA ASP A 352 -4.55 1.24 28.09
C ASP A 352 -3.25 1.07 27.28
N LEU A 353 -2.58 -0.08 27.40
CA LEU A 353 -1.39 -0.37 26.59
C LEU A 353 -1.72 -0.51 25.09
N SER A 354 -2.91 -1.01 24.76
CA SER A 354 -3.35 -1.19 23.37
C SER A 354 -3.76 0.12 22.72
N GLU A 355 -4.48 0.98 23.45
CA GLU A 355 -4.90 2.32 22.99
C GLU A 355 -3.70 3.25 22.78
N ARG A 356 -2.63 3.07 23.55
CA ARG A 356 -1.39 3.84 23.43
C ARG A 356 -0.35 3.25 22.46
N ASP A 357 -0.71 2.20 21.70
CA ASP A 357 0.20 1.42 20.82
C ASP A 357 1.54 1.03 21.50
N VAL A 358 1.49 0.63 22.77
CA VAL A 358 2.70 0.31 23.56
C VAL A 358 3.21 -1.09 23.20
N LYS A 359 4.43 -1.16 22.65
CA LYS A 359 5.00 -2.40 22.07
C LYS A 359 5.77 -3.25 23.09
N ILE A 360 5.14 -3.62 24.21
CA ILE A 360 5.77 -4.39 25.29
C ILE A 360 5.60 -5.91 25.14
N ALA A 361 6.60 -6.69 25.57
CA ALA A 361 6.71 -8.13 25.26
C ALA A 361 5.58 -9.01 25.83
N TYR A 362 5.12 -8.73 27.06
CA TYR A 362 4.06 -9.52 27.70
C TYR A 362 2.68 -9.27 27.07
N LEU A 363 2.38 -8.03 26.66
CA LEU A 363 1.16 -7.67 25.95
C LEU A 363 1.09 -8.38 24.60
N LYS A 364 2.23 -8.39 23.90
CA LYS A 364 2.44 -9.10 22.65
C LYS A 364 2.18 -10.60 22.77
N ASN A 365 2.72 -11.24 23.82
CA ASN A 365 2.52 -12.67 24.06
C ASN A 365 1.06 -13.02 24.42
N LEU A 366 0.37 -12.14 25.15
CA LEU A 366 -1.05 -12.29 25.48
C LEU A 366 -1.96 -12.13 24.24
N GLN A 367 -1.67 -11.13 23.39
CA GLN A 367 -2.46 -10.78 22.20
C GLN A 367 -2.11 -11.60 20.94
N GLY A 368 -1.11 -12.49 21.00
CA GLY A 368 -0.67 -13.27 19.83
C GLY A 368 0.24 -12.54 18.84
N LYS A 369 0.91 -11.44 19.24
CA LYS A 369 2.00 -10.83 18.45
C LYS A 369 3.34 -11.43 18.87
N VAL A 370 3.83 -12.45 18.18
CA VAL A 370 5.12 -13.08 18.50
C VAL A 370 6.28 -12.07 18.45
N VAL A 371 7.11 -12.05 19.50
CA VAL A 371 8.47 -11.49 19.45
C VAL A 371 9.39 -12.59 18.93
N HIS A 372 10.07 -12.35 17.80
CA HIS A 372 10.91 -13.33 17.09
C HIS A 372 11.90 -14.08 18.01
N PRO A 373 11.89 -15.44 18.05
CA PRO A 373 13.03 -16.23 18.48
C PRO A 373 13.90 -16.65 17.28
N LYS A 374 15.21 -16.73 17.51
CA LYS A 374 16.25 -16.85 16.48
C LYS A 374 16.36 -18.23 15.78
N THR A 375 15.60 -19.27 16.15
CA THR A 375 15.75 -20.62 15.58
C THR A 375 14.48 -21.49 15.57
N ARG A 376 14.43 -22.42 14.61
CA ARG A 376 13.28 -23.27 14.24
C ARG A 376 12.88 -24.33 15.28
N GLU A 377 13.80 -24.73 16.16
CA GLU A 377 13.50 -25.66 17.28
C GLU A 377 12.80 -24.97 18.46
N HIS A 378 12.87 -23.63 18.53
CA HIS A 378 12.13 -22.82 19.52
C HIS A 378 10.66 -22.57 19.14
N LEU A 379 10.28 -22.81 17.87
CA LEU A 379 8.91 -22.63 17.38
C LEU A 379 7.89 -23.54 18.07
N LEU A 380 8.31 -24.73 18.53
CA LEU A 380 7.41 -25.69 19.19
C LEU A 380 7.28 -25.45 20.70
N SER A 381 8.13 -24.59 21.29
CA SER A 381 8.17 -24.33 22.74
C SER A 381 7.73 -22.90 23.13
N SER A 382 7.57 -22.00 22.15
CA SER A 382 7.24 -20.58 22.40
C SER A 382 5.74 -20.33 22.17
N GLY A 383 4.99 -20.19 23.27
CA GLY A 383 3.53 -20.08 23.33
C GLY A 383 2.82 -19.34 22.20
N GLN A 384 1.93 -20.07 21.52
CA GLN A 384 0.85 -19.56 20.68
C GLN A 384 -0.11 -18.69 21.51
N GLY A 385 -0.76 -17.70 20.89
CA GLY A 385 -1.55 -16.66 21.55
C GLY A 385 -2.87 -17.16 22.17
N TYR A 386 -3.02 -16.97 23.48
CA TYR A 386 -4.12 -17.53 24.28
C TYR A 386 -5.49 -16.92 23.99
N LEU A 387 -5.57 -15.59 23.80
CA LEU A 387 -6.84 -14.89 23.63
C LEU A 387 -7.58 -15.26 22.32
N TRP A 388 -6.82 -15.63 21.29
CA TRP A 388 -7.37 -15.93 19.96
C TRP A 388 -7.88 -17.36 19.83
N GLU A 389 -7.15 -18.32 20.40
CA GLU A 389 -7.54 -19.72 20.38
C GLU A 389 -8.87 -19.95 21.13
N GLU A 390 -9.08 -19.19 22.21
CA GLU A 390 -10.27 -19.34 23.03
C GLU A 390 -11.50 -18.58 22.51
N GLY A 391 -11.31 -17.43 21.84
CA GLY A 391 -12.40 -16.61 21.31
C GLY A 391 -13.27 -17.33 20.27
N TYR A 392 -12.66 -18.08 19.35
CA TYR A 392 -13.38 -18.86 18.34
C TYR A 392 -14.01 -20.16 18.89
N LYS A 393 -13.37 -20.80 19.88
CA LYS A 393 -13.90 -22.00 20.54
C LYS A 393 -15.08 -21.71 21.48
N SER A 394 -15.30 -20.45 21.87
CA SER A 394 -16.26 -20.06 22.92
C SER A 394 -17.55 -19.36 22.44
N HIS A 395 -17.73 -19.11 21.14
CA HIS A 395 -18.89 -18.43 20.54
C HIS A 395 -19.14 -16.99 21.03
N VAL A 396 -18.10 -16.23 21.35
CA VAL A 396 -18.20 -14.85 21.88
C VAL A 396 -18.56 -13.79 20.81
N TYR A 397 -18.75 -14.19 19.54
CA TYR A 397 -18.88 -13.27 18.41
C TYR A 397 -20.19 -13.48 17.63
N SER A 398 -20.97 -12.40 17.45
CA SER A 398 -22.23 -12.42 16.68
C SER A 398 -22.49 -11.13 15.89
N THR A 399 -23.00 -11.26 14.67
CA THR A 399 -23.36 -10.19 13.73
C THR A 399 -24.70 -9.58 14.10
N PRO A 400 -24.78 -8.28 14.42
CA PRO A 400 -26.06 -7.62 14.61
C PRO A 400 -26.77 -7.45 13.27
N ILE A 401 -28.00 -7.96 13.18
CA ILE A 401 -28.90 -7.72 12.05
C ILE A 401 -30.17 -7.03 12.58
N TYR A 402 -30.80 -6.17 11.78
CA TYR A 402 -32.06 -5.58 12.17
C TYR A 402 -33.15 -6.67 12.30
N PRO A 403 -33.95 -6.70 13.37
CA PRO A 403 -34.93 -7.77 13.60
C PRO A 403 -35.95 -7.94 12.46
N ASP A 404 -36.37 -6.84 11.83
CA ASP A 404 -37.32 -6.87 10.72
C ASP A 404 -36.75 -7.55 9.47
N VAL A 405 -35.42 -7.54 9.29
CA VAL A 405 -34.76 -8.20 8.15
C VAL A 405 -34.87 -9.71 8.26
N LEU A 406 -34.66 -10.28 9.45
CA LEU A 406 -34.80 -11.73 9.66
C LEU A 406 -36.25 -12.19 9.45
N ALA A 407 -37.20 -11.45 10.02
CA ALA A 407 -38.62 -11.73 9.85
C ALA A 407 -39.06 -11.64 8.38
N ALA A 408 -38.58 -10.62 7.65
CA ALA A 408 -38.81 -10.48 6.22
C ALA A 408 -38.20 -11.64 5.42
N PHE A 409 -36.97 -12.04 5.74
CA PHE A 409 -36.30 -13.15 5.06
C PHE A 409 -37.04 -14.47 5.28
N ASP A 410 -37.54 -14.73 6.48
CA ASP A 410 -38.39 -15.89 6.77
C ASP A 410 -39.70 -15.84 5.96
N SER A 411 -40.35 -14.68 5.92
CA SER A 411 -41.58 -14.48 5.14
C SER A 411 -41.35 -14.74 3.64
N TRP A 412 -40.34 -14.11 3.06
CA TRP A 412 -40.02 -14.17 1.62
C TRP A 412 -39.58 -15.56 1.17
N SER A 413 -38.87 -16.29 2.03
CA SER A 413 -38.41 -17.65 1.75
C SER A 413 -39.47 -18.72 2.03
N SER A 414 -40.55 -18.39 2.74
CA SER A 414 -41.68 -19.29 3.02
C SER A 414 -42.74 -19.25 1.91
N ALA A 415 -43.18 -20.43 1.44
CA ALA A 415 -44.34 -20.54 0.54
C ALA A 415 -45.63 -20.54 1.37
N SER A 416 -46.11 -19.36 1.75
CA SER A 416 -47.21 -19.22 2.71
C SER A 416 -48.62 -19.30 2.08
N SER A 417 -48.75 -19.45 0.75
CA SER A 417 -50.03 -19.78 0.09
C SER A 417 -49.83 -20.57 -1.22
N ALA A 418 -50.87 -21.30 -1.65
CA ALA A 418 -50.84 -22.15 -2.86
C ALA A 418 -50.64 -21.37 -4.18
N ASP A 419 -50.78 -20.04 -4.15
CA ASP A 419 -50.66 -19.13 -5.29
C ASP A 419 -49.50 -18.12 -5.15
N ALA A 420 -48.73 -18.13 -4.06
CA ALA A 420 -47.60 -17.22 -3.85
C ALA A 420 -46.25 -17.90 -4.17
N ALA A 421 -45.52 -17.35 -5.13
CA ALA A 421 -44.16 -17.81 -5.45
C ALA A 421 -43.18 -17.49 -4.32
N ARG A 422 -42.38 -18.47 -3.91
CA ARG A 422 -41.24 -18.28 -3.00
C ARG A 422 -40.27 -17.28 -3.62
N LYS A 423 -39.84 -16.28 -2.85
CA LYS A 423 -38.85 -15.32 -3.30
C LYS A 423 -37.44 -15.81 -3.02
N GLU A 424 -36.53 -15.42 -3.90
CA GLU A 424 -35.12 -15.75 -3.79
C GLU A 424 -34.36 -14.53 -3.27
N ILE A 425 -33.45 -14.76 -2.32
CA ILE A 425 -32.69 -13.70 -1.67
C ILE A 425 -31.24 -13.82 -2.12
N ALA A 426 -30.67 -12.73 -2.61
CA ALA A 426 -29.26 -12.62 -2.95
C ALA A 426 -28.64 -11.40 -2.25
N ILE A 427 -27.35 -11.49 -1.92
CA ILE A 427 -26.61 -10.40 -1.26
C ILE A 427 -25.60 -9.80 -2.23
N TYR A 428 -25.55 -8.47 -2.32
CA TYR A 428 -24.54 -7.74 -3.08
C TYR A 428 -23.84 -6.70 -2.20
N SER A 429 -22.56 -6.92 -1.89
CA SER A 429 -21.79 -6.04 -1.01
C SER A 429 -20.38 -5.79 -1.53
N SER A 430 -19.75 -4.69 -1.11
CA SER A 430 -18.32 -4.46 -1.38
C SER A 430 -17.41 -5.38 -0.56
N GLY A 431 -17.93 -5.95 0.53
CA GLY A 431 -17.27 -7.04 1.26
C GLY A 431 -17.28 -8.33 0.44
N SER A 432 -16.22 -9.13 0.52
CA SER A 432 -16.12 -10.38 -0.24
C SER A 432 -17.28 -11.33 0.07
N ILE A 433 -17.64 -12.20 -0.88
CA ILE A 433 -18.65 -13.25 -0.67
C ILE A 433 -18.38 -14.07 0.59
N PHE A 434 -17.10 -14.30 0.91
CA PHE A 434 -16.71 -14.97 2.14
C PHE A 434 -17.11 -14.19 3.40
N ALA A 435 -16.82 -12.88 3.46
CA ALA A 435 -17.23 -12.03 4.57
C ALA A 435 -18.75 -12.02 4.73
N GLN A 436 -19.49 -11.95 3.62
CA GLN A 436 -20.95 -12.01 3.65
C GLN A 436 -21.44 -13.32 4.26
N LYS A 437 -20.92 -14.47 3.83
CA LYS A 437 -21.28 -15.78 4.40
C LYS A 437 -20.96 -15.87 5.90
N LEU A 438 -19.80 -15.38 6.33
CA LEU A 438 -19.41 -15.40 7.75
C LEU A 438 -20.35 -14.55 8.61
N LEU A 439 -20.74 -13.36 8.13
CA LEU A 439 -21.71 -12.52 8.81
C LEU A 439 -23.06 -13.23 8.99
N PHE A 440 -23.55 -13.88 7.94
CA PHE A 440 -24.79 -14.64 7.94
C PHE A 440 -24.73 -15.99 8.69
N GLN A 441 -23.52 -16.53 8.92
CA GLN A 441 -23.31 -17.74 9.72
C GLN A 441 -23.41 -17.49 11.23
N HIS A 442 -23.10 -16.27 11.65
CA HIS A 442 -22.97 -15.90 13.05
C HIS A 442 -23.91 -14.76 13.44
N ILE A 443 -25.16 -14.76 12.97
CA ILE A 443 -26.10 -13.68 13.32
C ILE A 443 -26.47 -13.75 14.79
N LYS A 444 -26.50 -12.62 15.50
CA LYS A 444 -26.97 -12.57 16.89
C LYS A 444 -28.46 -12.93 16.94
N ASP A 445 -28.84 -13.90 17.76
CA ASP A 445 -30.24 -14.29 17.90
C ASP A 445 -31.04 -13.14 18.56
N PRO A 446 -31.97 -12.49 17.83
CA PRO A 446 -32.80 -11.44 18.41
C PRO A 446 -33.79 -11.96 19.46
N ALA A 447 -34.09 -13.27 19.49
CA ALA A 447 -34.96 -13.88 20.50
C ALA A 447 -34.25 -14.04 21.86
N ILE A 448 -32.91 -14.05 21.87
CA ILE A 448 -32.11 -14.20 23.08
C ILE A 448 -30.96 -13.16 23.07
N PRO A 449 -31.28 -11.86 23.09
CA PRO A 449 -30.30 -10.78 22.84
C PRO A 449 -29.26 -10.64 23.95
N ASP A 450 -29.52 -11.22 25.13
CA ASP A 450 -28.63 -11.16 26.30
C ASP A 450 -27.65 -12.34 26.37
N ASP A 451 -27.83 -13.38 25.54
CA ASP A 451 -26.89 -14.50 25.47
C ASP A 451 -25.91 -14.30 24.29
N PRO A 452 -24.63 -14.00 24.54
CA PRO A 452 -23.65 -13.80 23.48
C PRO A 452 -23.38 -15.05 22.65
N LYS A 453 -23.77 -16.25 23.13
CA LYS A 453 -23.61 -17.53 22.44
C LYS A 453 -24.80 -17.91 21.57
N ALA A 454 -25.92 -17.19 21.70
CA ALA A 454 -27.10 -17.42 20.88
C ALA A 454 -26.86 -16.83 19.48
N ILE A 455 -26.40 -17.69 18.57
CA ILE A 455 -26.13 -17.35 17.17
C ILE A 455 -27.03 -18.14 16.23
N LEU A 456 -27.48 -17.47 15.17
CA LEU A 456 -28.27 -18.03 14.08
C LEU A 456 -27.40 -18.09 12.82
N ASP A 457 -27.33 -19.27 12.20
CA ASP A 457 -26.82 -19.43 10.84
C ASP A 457 -27.99 -19.30 9.88
N ARG A 458 -27.95 -18.28 9.03
CA ARG A 458 -28.95 -17.96 8.01
C ARG A 458 -28.36 -17.97 6.61
N ARG A 459 -27.27 -18.72 6.38
CA ARG A 459 -26.74 -18.89 5.01
C ARG A 459 -27.66 -19.71 4.12
N ASP A 460 -28.50 -20.55 4.72
CA ASP A 460 -29.46 -21.45 4.07
C ASP A 460 -30.54 -20.72 3.25
N ILE A 461 -30.90 -19.51 3.65
CA ILE A 461 -31.92 -18.69 2.97
C ILE A 461 -31.37 -17.87 1.79
N ILE A 462 -30.05 -17.74 1.67
CA ILE A 462 -29.41 -16.91 0.63
C ILE A 462 -29.07 -17.77 -0.59
N LYS A 463 -29.71 -17.47 -1.72
CA LYS A 463 -29.51 -18.18 -3.01
C LYS A 463 -28.14 -17.88 -3.61
N ALA A 464 -27.74 -16.61 -3.62
CA ALA A 464 -26.53 -16.16 -4.31
C ALA A 464 -25.84 -15.00 -3.61
N TRP A 465 -24.54 -14.87 -3.85
CA TRP A 465 -23.67 -13.89 -3.22
C TRP A 465 -22.86 -13.17 -4.31
N PHE A 466 -22.86 -11.84 -4.24
CA PHE A 466 -22.20 -10.98 -5.21
C PHE A 466 -21.29 -9.98 -4.49
N ASP A 467 -20.11 -9.75 -5.06
CA ASP A 467 -19.19 -8.71 -4.64
C ASP A 467 -18.61 -7.94 -5.83
N THR A 468 -17.69 -7.01 -5.55
CA THR A 468 -17.11 -6.18 -6.62
C THR A 468 -16.26 -6.94 -7.64
N THR A 469 -15.88 -8.19 -7.33
CA THR A 469 -15.06 -9.02 -8.21
C THR A 469 -15.90 -9.81 -9.21
N ASN A 470 -17.06 -10.33 -8.80
CA ASN A 470 -17.92 -11.15 -9.67
C ASN A 470 -19.06 -10.35 -10.32
N ALA A 471 -19.55 -9.28 -9.68
CA ALA A 471 -20.59 -8.40 -10.25
C ALA A 471 -19.98 -7.13 -10.86
N GLY A 472 -18.99 -6.53 -10.23
CA GLY A 472 -18.42 -5.23 -10.64
C GLY A 472 -18.69 -4.12 -9.61
N LEU A 473 -18.36 -2.87 -9.94
CA LEU A 473 -18.51 -1.74 -9.01
C LEU A 473 -19.99 -1.40 -8.76
N LYS A 474 -20.36 -1.12 -7.51
CA LYS A 474 -21.76 -0.88 -7.09
C LYS A 474 -22.40 0.39 -7.66
N HIS A 475 -21.64 1.25 -8.32
CA HIS A 475 -22.14 2.48 -8.96
C HIS A 475 -22.21 2.38 -10.49
N GLU A 476 -21.97 1.19 -11.05
CA GLU A 476 -22.04 0.94 -12.49
C GLU A 476 -23.27 0.11 -12.81
N ALA A 477 -24.13 0.60 -13.72
CA ALA A 477 -25.32 -0.12 -14.19
C ALA A 477 -24.98 -1.53 -14.73
N GLY A 478 -23.82 -1.68 -15.38
CA GLY A 478 -23.34 -2.96 -15.90
C GLY A 478 -23.17 -4.06 -14.84
N SER A 479 -22.94 -3.69 -13.56
CA SER A 479 -22.85 -4.66 -12.46
C SER A 479 -24.20 -5.33 -12.17
N TYR A 480 -25.28 -4.56 -12.26
CA TYR A 480 -26.64 -5.03 -12.02
C TYR A 480 -27.13 -5.92 -13.17
N VAL A 481 -26.78 -5.59 -14.42
CA VAL A 481 -27.05 -6.46 -15.58
C VAL A 481 -26.41 -7.84 -15.38
N LYS A 482 -25.14 -7.88 -14.97
CA LYS A 482 -24.44 -9.15 -14.66
C LYS A 482 -25.07 -9.93 -13.52
N ILE A 483 -25.55 -9.24 -12.48
CA ILE A 483 -26.25 -9.88 -11.35
C ILE A 483 -27.54 -10.55 -11.86
N ALA A 484 -28.33 -9.87 -12.68
CA ALA A 484 -29.56 -10.43 -13.26
C ALA A 484 -29.27 -11.67 -14.12
N GLU A 485 -28.25 -11.57 -14.99
CA GLU A 485 -27.80 -12.69 -15.82
C GLU A 485 -27.37 -13.90 -14.98
N ALA A 486 -26.58 -13.66 -13.91
CA ALA A 486 -26.11 -14.71 -13.01
C ALA A 486 -27.22 -15.35 -12.16
N LEU A 487 -28.30 -14.61 -11.89
CA LEU A 487 -29.50 -15.10 -11.22
C LEU A 487 -30.47 -15.81 -12.18
N GLU A 488 -30.24 -15.72 -13.49
CA GLU A 488 -31.14 -16.18 -14.54
C GLU A 488 -32.54 -15.56 -14.40
N GLN A 489 -32.60 -14.26 -14.11
CA GLN A 489 -33.83 -13.47 -13.97
C GLN A 489 -33.81 -12.23 -14.87
N ASP A 490 -34.98 -11.72 -15.23
CA ASP A 490 -35.08 -10.42 -15.90
C ASP A 490 -34.76 -9.29 -14.91
N GLN A 491 -34.12 -8.21 -15.38
CA GLN A 491 -33.79 -7.07 -14.50
C GLN A 491 -35.05 -6.51 -13.82
N SER A 492 -36.18 -6.48 -14.53
CA SER A 492 -37.45 -5.93 -14.04
C SER A 492 -38.14 -6.78 -12.97
N ASP A 493 -37.72 -8.05 -12.82
CA ASP A 493 -38.20 -8.98 -11.79
C ASP A 493 -37.37 -8.89 -10.50
N ILE A 494 -36.23 -8.19 -10.52
CA ILE A 494 -35.35 -8.02 -9.36
C ILE A 494 -35.65 -6.69 -8.66
N LEU A 495 -35.86 -6.77 -7.34
CA LEU A 495 -35.90 -5.62 -6.45
C LEU A 495 -34.56 -5.49 -5.70
N PHE A 496 -33.86 -4.38 -5.91
CA PHE A 496 -32.62 -4.04 -5.22
C PHE A 496 -32.88 -3.12 -4.02
N LEU A 497 -32.31 -3.46 -2.87
CA LEU A 497 -32.44 -2.71 -1.62
C LEU A 497 -31.06 -2.22 -1.19
N SER A 498 -30.89 -0.90 -1.02
CA SER A 498 -29.62 -0.30 -0.56
C SER A 498 -29.88 1.02 0.17
N ASP A 499 -29.02 1.38 1.11
CA ASP A 499 -29.01 2.70 1.76
C ASP A 499 -28.37 3.78 0.86
N ASN A 500 -27.57 3.37 -0.12
CA ASN A 500 -26.77 4.28 -0.93
C ASN A 500 -27.49 4.70 -2.21
N VAL A 501 -27.88 5.98 -2.28
CA VAL A 501 -28.55 6.60 -3.44
C VAL A 501 -27.82 6.37 -4.76
N LYS A 502 -26.48 6.35 -4.77
CA LYS A 502 -25.72 6.12 -6.02
C LYS A 502 -25.88 4.70 -6.54
N GLU A 503 -25.98 3.73 -5.64
CA GLU A 503 -26.23 2.32 -5.98
C GLU A 503 -27.67 2.14 -6.48
N ILE A 504 -28.63 2.80 -5.83
CA ILE A 504 -30.04 2.81 -6.27
C ILE A 504 -30.17 3.35 -7.69
N ARG A 505 -29.55 4.50 -7.99
CA ARG A 505 -29.58 5.09 -9.33
C ARG A 505 -28.95 4.18 -10.39
N ALA A 506 -27.83 3.51 -10.07
CA ALA A 506 -27.18 2.56 -10.97
C ALA A 506 -28.04 1.31 -11.24
N ALA A 507 -28.77 0.81 -10.23
CA ALA A 507 -29.73 -0.28 -10.39
C ALA A 507 -30.92 0.13 -11.29
N LEU A 508 -31.47 1.33 -11.07
CA LEU A 508 -32.55 1.89 -11.90
C LEU A 508 -32.10 2.09 -13.36
N GLU A 509 -30.88 2.55 -13.58
CA GLU A 509 -30.30 2.68 -14.93
C GLU A 509 -30.17 1.31 -15.63
N ALA A 510 -29.92 0.26 -14.86
CA ALA A 510 -29.94 -1.13 -15.34
C ALA A 510 -31.36 -1.72 -15.50
N SER A 511 -32.41 -0.90 -15.37
CA SER A 511 -33.82 -1.32 -15.44
C SER A 511 -34.26 -2.29 -14.33
N MET A 512 -33.54 -2.36 -13.20
CA MET A 512 -34.02 -3.03 -11.99
C MET A 512 -34.98 -2.14 -11.21
N LYS A 513 -35.87 -2.75 -10.43
CA LYS A 513 -36.59 -2.03 -9.37
C LYS A 513 -35.62 -1.77 -8.23
N ALA A 514 -35.63 -0.58 -7.63
CA ALA A 514 -34.73 -0.26 -6.53
C ALA A 514 -35.38 0.65 -5.50
N VAL A 515 -35.15 0.37 -4.22
CA VAL A 515 -35.73 1.09 -3.07
C VAL A 515 -34.62 1.45 -2.09
N VAL A 516 -34.63 2.71 -1.63
CA VAL A 516 -33.71 3.21 -0.60
C VAL A 516 -34.15 2.69 0.76
N VAL A 517 -33.21 2.11 1.51
CA VAL A 517 -33.44 1.65 2.90
C VAL A 517 -32.81 2.67 3.86
N ASP A 518 -33.62 3.54 4.47
CA ASP A 518 -33.18 4.57 5.41
C ASP A 518 -33.18 4.01 6.85
N ARG A 519 -32.01 3.82 7.45
CA ARG A 519 -31.86 3.27 8.81
C ARG A 519 -31.19 4.31 9.73
N PRO A 520 -31.41 4.22 11.06
CA PRO A 520 -30.70 5.07 12.01
C PRO A 520 -29.18 4.97 11.83
N GLY A 521 -28.54 6.12 11.57
CA GLY A 521 -27.10 6.21 11.33
C GLY A 521 -26.67 6.33 9.87
N ASN A 522 -27.60 6.18 8.92
CA ASN A 522 -27.32 6.40 7.50
C ASN A 522 -27.02 7.87 7.19
N ALA A 523 -26.37 8.12 6.05
CA ALA A 523 -26.16 9.47 5.56
C ALA A 523 -27.51 10.15 5.25
N PRO A 524 -27.67 11.45 5.58
CA PRO A 524 -28.94 12.14 5.36
C PRO A 524 -29.26 12.21 3.86
N LEU A 525 -30.48 11.78 3.51
CA LEU A 525 -31.01 11.90 2.15
C LEU A 525 -31.32 13.36 1.80
N SER A 526 -31.02 13.76 0.56
CA SER A 526 -31.38 15.10 0.07
C SER A 526 -32.88 15.24 -0.16
N GLU A 527 -33.39 16.47 -0.17
CA GLU A 527 -34.80 16.76 -0.49
C GLU A 527 -35.21 16.29 -1.90
N GLU A 528 -34.26 16.25 -2.83
CA GLU A 528 -34.47 15.74 -4.17
C GLU A 528 -34.64 14.21 -4.15
N ASP A 529 -33.76 13.50 -3.45
CA ASP A 529 -33.83 12.05 -3.31
C ASP A 529 -35.12 11.62 -2.59
N ARG A 530 -35.54 12.36 -1.56
CA ARG A 530 -36.80 12.11 -0.83
C ARG A 530 -38.06 12.25 -1.70
N LYS A 531 -37.99 13.01 -2.79
CA LYS A 531 -39.12 13.19 -3.73
C LYS A 531 -39.05 12.25 -4.93
N GLY A 532 -37.84 11.82 -5.30
CA GLY A 532 -37.57 11.10 -6.54
C GLY A 532 -37.37 9.59 -6.39
N LEU A 533 -37.19 9.08 -5.17
CA LEU A 533 -36.92 7.67 -4.91
C LEU A 533 -37.89 7.10 -3.88
N ASP A 534 -38.22 5.81 -4.05
CA ASP A 534 -38.96 5.06 -3.05
C ASP A 534 -38.05 4.80 -1.83
N ILE A 535 -38.55 5.12 -0.64
CA ILE A 535 -37.80 5.03 0.61
C ILE A 535 -38.61 4.24 1.63
N ILE A 536 -37.95 3.29 2.30
CA ILE A 536 -38.50 2.55 3.44
C ILE A 536 -37.56 2.62 4.64
N GLU A 537 -38.12 2.56 5.84
CA GLU A 537 -37.34 2.50 7.09
C GLU A 537 -37.26 1.08 7.69
N SER A 538 -38.09 0.16 7.18
CA SER A 538 -38.23 -1.23 7.62
C SER A 538 -38.63 -2.12 6.44
N PHE A 539 -38.17 -3.37 6.43
CA PHE A 539 -38.56 -4.35 5.40
C PHE A 539 -40.03 -4.77 5.52
N GLU A 540 -40.69 -4.49 6.65
CA GLU A 540 -42.13 -4.70 6.84
C GLU A 540 -42.99 -3.84 5.91
N TYR A 541 -42.45 -2.73 5.40
CA TYR A 541 -43.15 -1.83 4.49
C TYR A 541 -43.01 -2.22 3.02
N LEU A 542 -42.27 -3.29 2.71
CA LEU A 542 -42.17 -3.80 1.35
C LEU A 542 -43.42 -4.56 0.97
N ASP A 543 -44.18 -3.99 0.03
CA ASP A 543 -45.27 -4.67 -0.66
C ASP A 543 -44.78 -5.22 -2.00
N PHE A 544 -45.14 -6.46 -2.28
CA PHE A 544 -44.74 -7.21 -3.46
C PHE A 544 -45.93 -7.59 -4.34
N SER A 545 -47.12 -7.08 -4.02
CA SER A 545 -48.37 -7.34 -4.75
C SER A 545 -48.45 -6.71 -6.14
#